data_AF-A0A6P0UX15-F1
#
_entry.id   AF-A0A6P0UX15-F1
#
_cell.length_a   1.000
_cell.length_b   1.000
_cell.length_c   1.000
_cell.angle_alpha   90.00
_cell.angle_beta   90.00
_cell.angle_gamma   90.00
#
_symmetry.space_group_name_H-M   'P 1'
#
loop_
_entity.id
_entity.type
_entity.pdbx_description
1 polymer ?
#
loop_
_entity_poly.entity_id
_entity_poly.type
_entity_poly.pdbx_seq_one_letter_code
_entity_poly.pdbx_strand_id
1 'polypeptide(L)'
;MVKLLFDSDDLGLVVFSPDAVRSQLIGSLEREVASLTGCVPVFRRWFCHTPASIEAFYRASIPNNTPHWHLVSALFNSGPSLAVIWRGEDAIAKLDAVKGSSHPAEATLPSIRSRYWCDNPVMNLIHVSDDRETAINEIEIIQTCAGELNLNNQVLECLPDDNTTTMPHIEHSGVLVFLRVVRSLVESYTNIRLGTIELPKDGSAKLSQSIARTKLEKYADVYPAISKCIQLFLEGSSDTIHHLEFLVPLTPWDKLAISCGVVARKRWNRSPLWETIESIRSILPADLQWIFSGSAALTMHGFKCKPNDIDIWCSKDAFQAIGNVLGIEKTPYSVANLQGEVIKWWHCGWEVEIVSPLINAEGTVIGVDAQMLAQTNPNRQTESIEDLVAELLLLRRPEPKTDLKRALSILTTFWEKIDHDYLSWRLSEWNVPESLIKLTDSR
;
A
#
# COMPACT_ATOMS: atom_id res chain seq x y z
N MET A 1 -0.81 -9.54 32.20
CA MET A 1 0.31 -10.42 31.78
C MET A 1 0.88 -10.02 30.42
N VAL A 2 0.06 -9.83 29.37
CA VAL A 2 0.52 -9.38 28.03
C VAL A 2 1.27 -8.05 28.07
N LYS A 3 0.73 -7.04 28.76
CA LYS A 3 1.39 -5.71 28.90
C LYS A 3 2.80 -5.78 29.50
N LEU A 4 3.03 -6.69 30.46
CA LEU A 4 4.33 -6.88 31.13
C LEU A 4 5.38 -7.56 30.23
N LEU A 5 4.95 -8.25 29.18
CA LEU A 5 5.86 -8.92 28.24
C LEU A 5 6.39 -7.96 27.18
N PHE A 6 5.58 -6.97 26.79
CA PHE A 6 5.96 -5.95 25.82
C PHE A 6 6.74 -4.77 26.44
N ASP A 7 7.09 -4.81 27.74
CA ASP A 7 7.79 -3.72 28.46
C ASP A 7 9.13 -3.29 27.85
N SER A 8 9.74 -4.13 27.03
CA SER A 8 10.92 -3.85 26.19
C SER A 8 10.54 -3.85 24.70
N ASP A 9 11.26 -3.09 23.87
CA ASP A 9 11.12 -3.05 22.39
C ASP A 9 11.56 -4.36 21.69
N ASP A 10 11.76 -5.42 22.46
CA ASP A 10 12.27 -6.71 22.02
C ASP A 10 11.18 -7.66 21.50
N LEU A 11 9.90 -7.28 21.53
CA LEU A 11 8.78 -8.13 21.09
C LEU A 11 7.98 -7.51 19.94
N GLY A 12 7.55 -8.36 19.01
CA GLY A 12 6.61 -7.98 17.95
C GLY A 12 5.60 -9.09 17.66
N LEU A 13 4.41 -8.70 17.17
CA LEU A 13 3.39 -9.62 16.71
C LEU A 13 3.43 -9.72 15.19
N VAL A 14 3.46 -10.96 14.70
CA VAL A 14 3.22 -11.32 13.30
C VAL A 14 1.94 -12.14 13.24
N VAL A 15 1.07 -11.85 12.28
CA VAL A 15 -0.06 -12.70 11.93
C VAL A 15 0.14 -13.21 10.51
N PHE A 16 0.24 -14.53 10.35
CA PHE A 16 0.13 -15.15 9.04
C PHE A 16 -1.34 -15.38 8.70
N SER A 17 -1.75 -14.78 7.59
CA SER A 17 -3.14 -14.70 7.13
C SER A 17 -3.63 -16.02 6.53
N PRO A 18 -4.95 -16.23 6.35
CA PRO A 18 -5.50 -17.50 5.86
C PRO A 18 -4.98 -17.94 4.48
N ASP A 19 -4.59 -16.98 3.65
CA ASP A 19 -3.98 -17.21 2.34
C ASP A 19 -2.56 -17.80 2.45
N ALA A 20 -1.80 -17.48 3.51
CA ALA A 20 -0.53 -18.14 3.82
C ALA A 20 -0.72 -19.60 4.25
N VAL A 21 -1.76 -19.86 5.05
CA VAL A 21 -2.13 -21.21 5.48
C VAL A 21 -2.58 -22.05 4.29
N ARG A 22 -3.47 -21.51 3.45
CA ARG A 22 -3.98 -22.20 2.27
C ARG A 22 -2.89 -22.45 1.22
N SER A 23 -1.91 -21.56 1.15
CA SER A 23 -0.74 -21.72 0.28
C SER A 23 0.32 -22.67 0.85
N GLN A 24 0.15 -23.18 2.08
CA GLN A 24 1.10 -24.05 2.76
C GLN A 24 2.50 -23.41 2.89
N LEU A 25 2.52 -22.14 3.26
CA LEU A 25 3.76 -21.33 3.31
C LEU A 25 4.23 -21.03 4.73
N ILE A 26 3.49 -21.43 5.76
CA ILE A 26 3.73 -20.97 7.14
C ILE A 26 5.15 -21.26 7.61
N GLY A 27 5.62 -22.50 7.49
CA GLY A 27 6.98 -22.84 7.90
C GLY A 27 8.05 -22.07 7.12
N SER A 28 7.89 -21.98 5.79
CA SER A 28 8.83 -21.25 4.93
C SER A 28 8.88 -19.76 5.27
N LEU A 29 7.73 -19.15 5.57
CA LEU A 29 7.63 -17.76 5.98
C LEU A 29 8.26 -17.52 7.35
N GLU A 30 8.01 -18.39 8.34
CA GLU A 30 8.67 -18.27 9.64
C GLU A 30 10.19 -18.36 9.53
N ARG A 31 10.72 -19.31 8.75
CA ARG A 31 12.16 -19.41 8.51
C ARG A 31 12.73 -18.16 7.87
N GLU A 32 12.06 -17.61 6.87
CA GLU A 32 12.51 -16.40 6.19
C GLU A 32 12.46 -15.19 7.14
N VAL A 33 11.39 -15.04 7.92
CA VAL A 33 11.29 -13.99 8.96
C VAL A 33 12.44 -14.11 9.96
N ALA A 34 12.68 -15.30 10.50
CA ALA A 34 13.78 -15.55 11.44
C ALA A 34 15.15 -15.22 10.79
N SER A 35 15.36 -15.66 9.55
CA SER A 35 16.63 -15.47 8.84
C SER A 35 16.92 -14.00 8.51
N LEU A 36 15.89 -13.21 8.15
CA LEU A 36 16.06 -11.81 7.76
C LEU A 36 16.14 -10.87 8.96
N THR A 37 15.48 -11.20 10.07
CA THR A 37 15.41 -10.34 11.25
C THR A 37 16.36 -10.73 12.38
N GLY A 38 16.75 -12.01 12.46
CA GLY A 38 17.37 -12.60 13.65
C GLY A 38 16.42 -12.78 14.83
N CYS A 39 15.13 -12.44 14.68
CA CYS A 39 14.13 -12.67 15.71
C CYS A 39 13.80 -14.15 15.81
N VAL A 40 13.38 -14.58 16.99
CA VAL A 40 12.95 -15.96 17.26
C VAL A 40 11.49 -15.99 17.70
N PRO A 41 10.69 -16.97 17.25
CA PRO A 41 9.31 -17.08 17.71
C PRO A 41 9.34 -17.58 19.16
N VAL A 42 8.59 -16.91 20.05
CA VAL A 42 8.46 -17.28 21.47
C VAL A 42 7.06 -17.75 21.82
N PHE A 43 6.11 -17.57 20.90
CA PHE A 43 4.74 -18.02 21.09
C PHE A 43 4.01 -18.18 19.75
N ARG A 44 3.08 -19.13 19.65
CA ARG A 44 2.23 -19.36 18.47
C ARG A 44 0.79 -19.70 18.86
N ARG A 45 -0.17 -19.25 18.06
CA ARG A 45 -1.59 -19.60 18.21
C ARG A 45 -2.34 -19.59 16.89
N TRP A 46 -3.02 -20.69 16.62
CA TRP A 46 -4.07 -20.75 15.62
C TRP A 46 -5.35 -20.09 16.13
N PHE A 47 -5.99 -19.28 15.29
CA PHE A 47 -7.24 -18.64 15.61
C PHE A 47 -8.04 -18.36 14.32
N CYS A 48 -9.35 -18.14 14.47
CA CYS A 48 -10.21 -17.66 13.38
C CYS A 48 -10.85 -16.35 13.82
N HIS A 49 -10.85 -15.35 12.94
CA HIS A 49 -11.61 -14.14 13.20
C HIS A 49 -13.12 -14.41 13.05
N THR A 50 -13.90 -13.76 13.90
CA THR A 50 -15.30 -13.42 13.62
C THR A 50 -15.36 -12.08 12.87
N PRO A 51 -16.48 -11.77 12.18
CA PRO A 51 -16.68 -10.46 11.54
C PRO A 51 -16.43 -9.28 12.50
N ALA A 52 -16.90 -9.38 13.74
CA ALA A 52 -16.70 -8.33 14.75
C ALA A 52 -15.23 -8.22 15.18
N SER A 53 -14.52 -9.34 15.32
CA SER A 53 -13.11 -9.33 15.72
C SER A 53 -12.19 -8.78 14.64
N ILE A 54 -12.46 -9.05 13.35
CA ILE A 54 -11.62 -8.52 12.27
C ILE A 54 -11.84 -7.01 12.10
N GLU A 55 -13.08 -6.54 12.26
CA GLU A 55 -13.38 -5.12 12.27
C GLU A 55 -12.71 -4.41 13.46
N ALA A 56 -12.70 -5.04 14.63
CA ALA A 56 -11.95 -4.52 15.78
C ALA A 56 -10.44 -4.48 15.52
N PHE A 57 -9.89 -5.54 14.90
CA PHE A 57 -8.47 -5.68 14.60
C PHE A 57 -7.97 -4.58 13.65
N TYR A 58 -8.75 -4.22 12.63
CA TYR A 58 -8.43 -3.17 11.67
C TYR A 58 -9.08 -1.81 11.99
N ARG A 59 -9.65 -1.62 13.19
CA ARG A 59 -10.43 -0.42 13.53
C ARG A 59 -9.68 0.88 13.27
N ALA A 60 -8.37 0.93 13.52
CA ALA A 60 -7.56 2.12 13.28
C ALA A 60 -7.41 2.45 11.78
N SER A 61 -7.50 1.44 10.90
CA SER A 61 -7.34 1.58 9.45
C SER A 61 -8.67 1.79 8.70
N ILE A 62 -9.80 1.35 9.27
CA ILE A 62 -11.13 1.42 8.64
C ILE A 62 -11.59 2.87 8.33
N PRO A 63 -11.46 3.87 9.24
CA PRO A 63 -11.88 5.25 8.98
C PRO A 63 -11.12 5.92 7.82
N ASN A 64 -9.92 5.43 7.49
CA ASN A 64 -9.08 5.97 6.41
C ASN A 64 -9.47 5.41 5.03
N ASN A 65 -10.72 5.03 4.83
CA ASN A 65 -11.24 4.51 3.56
C ASN A 65 -10.42 3.34 3.01
N THR A 66 -10.10 2.34 3.86
CA THR A 66 -9.30 1.16 3.47
C THR A 66 -9.84 0.60 2.15
N PRO A 67 -9.12 0.78 1.03
CA PRO A 67 -9.61 0.36 -0.26
C PRO A 67 -9.86 -1.15 -0.21
N HIS A 68 -11.04 -1.57 -0.65
CA HIS A 68 -11.40 -2.99 -0.70
C HIS A 68 -11.50 -3.71 0.66
N TRP A 69 -11.89 -3.00 1.75
CA TRP A 69 -12.14 -3.60 3.07
C TRP A 69 -13.00 -4.89 3.03
N HIS A 70 -14.00 -4.94 2.16
CA HIS A 70 -14.83 -6.13 1.98
C HIS A 70 -14.02 -7.38 1.56
N LEU A 71 -12.94 -7.22 0.79
CA LEU A 71 -12.02 -8.32 0.43
C LEU A 71 -11.15 -8.72 1.62
N VAL A 72 -10.67 -7.76 2.41
CA VAL A 72 -9.90 -8.02 3.65
C VAL A 72 -10.74 -8.81 4.64
N SER A 73 -11.96 -8.34 4.90
CA SER A 73 -12.92 -9.03 5.77
C SER A 73 -13.26 -10.43 5.23
N ALA A 74 -13.47 -10.58 3.91
CA ALA A 74 -13.71 -11.89 3.31
C ALA A 74 -12.52 -12.85 3.47
N LEU A 75 -11.28 -12.36 3.32
CA LEU A 75 -10.07 -13.15 3.55
C LEU A 75 -9.99 -13.65 4.99
N PHE A 76 -10.08 -12.78 5.99
CA PHE A 76 -9.92 -13.20 7.38
C PHE A 76 -11.10 -14.03 7.92
N ASN A 77 -12.28 -13.95 7.28
CA ASN A 77 -13.41 -14.84 7.56
C ASN A 77 -13.33 -16.19 6.82
N SER A 78 -12.37 -16.39 5.92
CA SER A 78 -12.30 -17.58 5.05
C SER A 78 -11.62 -18.79 5.70
N GLY A 79 -10.92 -18.60 6.83
CA GLY A 79 -10.16 -19.69 7.44
C GLY A 79 -9.28 -19.26 8.62
N PRO A 80 -8.47 -20.18 9.15
CA PRO A 80 -7.60 -19.91 10.28
C PRO A 80 -6.43 -19.02 9.90
N SER A 81 -5.95 -18.26 10.87
CA SER A 81 -4.71 -17.48 10.85
C SER A 81 -3.77 -18.00 11.95
N LEU A 82 -2.47 -17.72 11.83
CA LEU A 82 -1.47 -18.04 12.84
C LEU A 82 -0.89 -16.75 13.42
N ALA A 83 -1.17 -16.47 14.70
CA ALA A 83 -0.49 -15.41 15.44
C ALA A 83 0.82 -15.95 16.02
N VAL A 84 1.90 -15.19 15.84
CA VAL A 84 3.24 -15.52 16.32
C VAL A 84 3.84 -14.30 17.02
N ILE A 85 4.26 -14.47 18.27
CA ILE A 85 5.03 -13.44 18.97
C ILE A 85 6.51 -13.74 18.74
N TRP A 86 7.22 -12.74 18.24
CA TRP A 86 8.64 -12.79 17.91
C TRP A 86 9.44 -11.99 18.93
N ARG A 87 10.62 -12.48 19.27
CA ARG A 87 11.58 -11.82 20.16
C ARG A 87 12.88 -11.51 19.44
N GLY A 88 13.38 -10.30 19.59
CA GLY A 88 14.68 -9.84 19.11
C GLY A 88 14.83 -8.33 19.29
N GLU A 89 16.05 -7.82 19.28
CA GLU A 89 16.31 -6.37 19.34
C GLU A 89 15.57 -5.63 18.21
N ASP A 90 14.88 -4.53 18.53
CA ASP A 90 14.06 -3.74 17.60
C ASP A 90 13.05 -4.60 16.81
N ALA A 91 12.40 -5.57 17.47
CA ALA A 91 11.59 -6.59 16.81
C ALA A 91 10.55 -5.99 15.85
N ILE A 92 9.75 -5.02 16.29
CA ILE A 92 8.69 -4.41 15.47
C ILE A 92 9.28 -3.80 14.19
N ALA A 93 10.33 -2.99 14.31
CA ALA A 93 10.96 -2.33 13.16
C ALA A 93 11.54 -3.34 12.18
N LYS A 94 12.21 -4.40 12.66
CA LYS A 94 12.79 -5.45 11.80
C LYS A 94 11.69 -6.28 11.12
N LEU A 95 10.63 -6.62 11.84
CA LEU A 95 9.49 -7.37 11.29
C LEU A 95 8.72 -6.54 10.25
N ASP A 96 8.51 -5.24 10.48
CA ASP A 96 7.87 -4.35 9.51
C ASP A 96 8.69 -4.22 8.22
N ALA A 97 10.01 -4.06 8.36
CA ALA A 97 10.92 -4.03 7.21
C ALA A 97 10.84 -5.33 6.38
N VAL A 98 10.76 -6.49 7.03
CA VAL A 98 10.64 -7.81 6.37
C VAL A 98 9.25 -8.04 5.78
N LYS A 99 8.17 -7.52 6.38
CA LYS A 99 6.81 -7.50 5.80
C LYS A 99 6.84 -6.77 4.45
N GLY A 100 7.39 -5.56 4.44
CA GLY A 100 7.47 -4.71 3.25
C GLY A 100 6.13 -4.06 2.86
N SER A 101 6.17 -3.20 1.83
CA SER A 101 5.02 -2.41 1.37
C SER A 101 3.78 -3.28 1.12
N SER A 102 2.60 -2.80 1.49
CA SER A 102 1.34 -3.54 1.35
C SER A 102 1.08 -4.02 -0.07
N HIS A 103 1.36 -3.19 -1.08
CA HIS A 103 1.28 -3.60 -2.47
C HIS A 103 2.61 -4.24 -2.96
N PRO A 104 2.62 -5.52 -3.41
CA PRO A 104 3.84 -6.22 -3.83
C PRO A 104 4.65 -5.53 -4.94
N ALA A 105 4.01 -4.77 -5.84
CA ALA A 105 4.72 -3.98 -6.87
C ALA A 105 5.71 -2.96 -6.27
N GLU A 106 5.47 -2.52 -5.05
CA GLU A 106 6.22 -1.47 -4.33
C GLU A 106 7.01 -2.02 -3.15
N ALA A 107 6.99 -3.34 -2.95
CA ALA A 107 7.75 -4.01 -1.92
C ALA A 107 9.24 -4.04 -2.31
N THR A 108 10.10 -3.74 -1.36
CA THR A 108 11.57 -3.73 -1.54
C THR A 108 12.12 -5.13 -1.30
N LEU A 109 13.10 -5.55 -2.11
CA LEU A 109 13.78 -6.83 -1.91
C LEU A 109 14.89 -6.72 -0.84
N PRO A 110 15.09 -7.74 0.01
CA PRO A 110 14.21 -8.88 0.25
C PRO A 110 13.13 -8.55 1.29
N SER A 111 11.85 -8.63 0.90
CA SER A 111 10.71 -8.66 1.83
C SER A 111 9.79 -9.81 1.47
N ILE A 112 8.98 -10.29 2.42
CA ILE A 112 7.98 -11.34 2.19
C ILE A 112 7.07 -10.97 1.03
N ARG A 113 6.51 -9.74 1.04
CA ARG A 113 5.58 -9.27 -0.01
C ARG A 113 6.23 -9.02 -1.37
N SER A 114 7.56 -8.87 -1.44
CA SER A 114 8.30 -8.83 -2.71
C SER A 114 8.65 -10.22 -3.24
N ARG A 115 8.56 -11.23 -2.37
CA ARG A 115 8.81 -12.65 -2.62
C ARG A 115 7.50 -13.43 -2.52
N TYR A 116 7.60 -14.75 -2.44
CA TYR A 116 6.49 -15.69 -2.28
C TYR A 116 5.33 -15.53 -3.28
N TRP A 117 5.55 -14.98 -4.48
CA TRP A 117 4.55 -14.84 -5.55
C TRP A 117 3.37 -13.90 -5.23
N CYS A 118 3.48 -13.05 -4.21
CA CYS A 118 2.44 -12.08 -3.87
C CYS A 118 2.17 -11.11 -5.03
N ASP A 119 0.91 -10.81 -5.30
CA ASP A 119 0.53 -9.90 -6.41
C ASP A 119 -0.52 -8.86 -6.05
N ASN A 120 -1.00 -8.80 -4.81
CA ASN A 120 -2.08 -7.90 -4.44
C ASN A 120 -1.95 -7.46 -2.97
N PRO A 121 -2.60 -6.35 -2.56
CA PRO A 121 -2.43 -5.81 -1.22
C PRO A 121 -3.30 -6.48 -0.14
N VAL A 122 -4.18 -7.42 -0.51
CA VAL A 122 -5.13 -8.06 0.42
C VAL A 122 -4.60 -9.44 0.83
N MET A 123 -4.37 -10.33 -0.13
CA MET A 123 -3.76 -11.65 0.03
C MET A 123 -2.25 -11.55 -0.13
N ASN A 124 -1.60 -10.97 0.88
CA ASN A 124 -0.16 -10.74 0.91
C ASN A 124 0.52 -11.43 2.11
N LEU A 125 -0.06 -12.54 2.56
CA LEU A 125 0.47 -13.54 3.49
C LEU A 125 0.66 -13.14 4.95
N ILE A 126 1.05 -11.90 5.23
CA ILE A 126 1.58 -11.49 6.53
C ILE A 126 1.09 -10.10 6.96
N HIS A 127 0.74 -9.99 8.24
CA HIS A 127 0.51 -8.76 8.99
C HIS A 127 1.55 -8.63 10.12
N VAL A 128 1.96 -7.40 10.41
CA VAL A 128 2.86 -7.05 11.51
C VAL A 128 2.30 -5.78 12.14
N SER A 129 2.16 -5.76 13.47
CA SER A 129 1.69 -4.59 14.22
C SER A 129 2.60 -3.40 13.99
N ASP A 130 2.02 -2.21 13.88
CA ASP A 130 2.77 -1.00 13.55
C ASP A 130 3.60 -0.48 14.74
N ASP A 131 3.12 -0.72 15.97
CA ASP A 131 3.78 -0.32 17.21
C ASP A 131 3.37 -1.24 18.37
N ARG A 132 3.96 -0.98 19.54
CA ARG A 132 3.74 -1.76 20.76
C ARG A 132 2.30 -1.67 21.29
N GLU A 133 1.71 -0.49 21.29
CA GLU A 133 0.34 -0.28 21.78
C GLU A 133 -0.66 -1.01 20.87
N THR A 134 -0.45 -0.88 19.56
CA THR A 134 -1.17 -1.61 18.52
C THR A 134 -1.01 -3.11 18.70
N ALA A 135 0.20 -3.63 18.92
CA ALA A 135 0.44 -5.06 19.15
C ALA A 135 -0.33 -5.58 20.38
N ILE A 136 -0.35 -4.83 21.49
CA ILE A 136 -1.10 -5.21 22.69
C ILE A 136 -2.60 -5.29 22.39
N ASN A 137 -3.15 -4.26 21.72
CA ASN A 137 -4.57 -4.22 21.35
C ASN A 137 -4.94 -5.38 20.41
N GLU A 138 -4.12 -5.64 19.40
CA GLU A 138 -4.28 -6.75 18.46
C GLU A 138 -4.26 -8.12 19.17
N ILE A 139 -3.35 -8.31 20.13
CA ILE A 139 -3.28 -9.53 20.95
C ILE A 139 -4.54 -9.69 21.80
N GLU A 140 -5.02 -8.63 22.46
CA GLU A 140 -6.24 -8.67 23.26
C GLU A 140 -7.46 -9.07 22.40
N ILE A 141 -7.54 -8.56 21.17
CA ILE A 141 -8.59 -8.95 20.22
C ILE A 141 -8.46 -10.45 19.84
N ILE A 142 -7.25 -10.92 19.51
CA ILE A 142 -6.99 -12.33 19.17
C ILE A 142 -7.34 -13.27 20.34
N GLN A 143 -7.21 -12.83 21.60
CA GLN A 143 -7.61 -13.62 22.77
C GLN A 143 -9.11 -13.87 22.85
N THR A 144 -9.93 -12.95 22.34
CA THR A 144 -11.39 -13.11 22.32
C THR A 144 -11.86 -14.07 21.21
N CYS A 145 -11.00 -14.36 20.24
CA CYS A 145 -11.22 -15.40 19.24
C CYS A 145 -11.02 -16.79 19.86
N ALA A 146 -11.67 -17.82 19.31
CA ALA A 146 -11.61 -19.18 19.86
C ALA A 146 -10.18 -19.68 20.16
N GLY A 147 -9.99 -20.23 21.38
CA GLY A 147 -8.75 -20.77 21.96
C GLY A 147 -8.31 -20.01 23.24
N GLU A 148 -7.23 -20.40 23.92
CA GLU A 148 -6.55 -19.54 24.95
C GLU A 148 -5.05 -19.26 24.66
N LEU A 149 -4.57 -18.02 24.87
CA LEU A 149 -3.16 -17.64 24.71
C LEU A 149 -2.38 -18.03 25.98
N ASN A 150 -1.58 -19.10 25.95
CA ASN A 150 -0.71 -19.48 27.06
C ASN A 150 0.75 -19.10 26.77
N LEU A 151 1.19 -17.96 27.30
CA LEU A 151 2.50 -17.38 27.02
C LEU A 151 3.57 -18.02 27.92
N ASN A 152 4.13 -19.14 27.48
CA ASN A 152 5.37 -19.66 28.03
C ASN A 152 6.50 -19.06 27.20
N ASN A 153 7.27 -18.15 27.80
CA ASN A 153 8.29 -17.29 27.19
C ASN A 153 9.53 -18.03 26.64
N GLN A 154 9.34 -19.22 26.09
CA GLN A 154 10.38 -20.11 25.59
C GLN A 154 10.56 -19.91 24.09
N VAL A 155 11.81 -19.96 23.64
CA VAL A 155 12.12 -19.99 22.20
C VAL A 155 11.51 -21.24 21.58
N LEU A 156 10.80 -21.05 20.48
CA LEU A 156 10.22 -22.12 19.68
C LEU A 156 11.04 -22.30 18.39
N GLU A 157 11.21 -23.53 17.94
CA GLU A 157 11.75 -23.78 16.59
C GLU A 157 10.74 -23.34 15.52
N CYS A 158 11.21 -22.84 14.37
CA CYS A 158 10.36 -22.56 13.20
C CYS A 158 9.60 -23.83 12.76
N LEU A 159 8.35 -23.68 12.34
CA LEU A 159 7.59 -24.80 11.79
C LEU A 159 8.33 -25.39 10.57
N PRO A 160 8.35 -26.73 10.38
CA PRO A 160 9.01 -27.35 9.23
C PRO A 160 8.43 -26.85 7.91
N ASP A 161 9.16 -26.97 6.81
CA ASP A 161 8.58 -26.69 5.49
C ASP A 161 7.43 -27.68 5.29
N ASP A 162 6.31 -27.20 4.74
CA ASP A 162 5.23 -28.08 4.31
C ASP A 162 5.79 -28.91 3.14
N ASN A 163 6.33 -30.08 3.49
CA ASN A 163 7.27 -30.90 2.73
C ASN A 163 6.62 -31.53 1.49
N THR A 164 6.27 -30.73 0.49
CA THR A 164 5.91 -31.22 -0.84
C THR A 164 7.03 -30.87 -1.80
N THR A 165 7.69 -31.89 -2.35
CA THR A 165 8.71 -31.81 -3.42
C THR A 165 8.15 -31.27 -4.76
N THR A 166 7.00 -30.59 -4.73
CA THR A 166 6.28 -29.99 -5.84
C THR A 166 6.22 -28.49 -5.64
N MET A 167 6.15 -27.73 -6.73
CA MET A 167 5.92 -26.27 -6.68
C MET A 167 4.84 -25.93 -5.65
N PRO A 168 5.03 -24.90 -4.82
CA PRO A 168 4.07 -24.54 -3.79
C PRO A 168 2.70 -24.28 -4.41
N HIS A 169 1.66 -24.70 -3.69
CA HIS A 169 0.29 -24.49 -4.09
C HIS A 169 -0.08 -23.01 -3.86
N ILE A 170 0.21 -22.15 -4.86
CA ILE A 170 0.05 -20.70 -4.71
C ILE A 170 -1.43 -20.31 -4.83
N GLU A 171 -2.06 -20.02 -3.69
CA GLU A 171 -3.49 -19.66 -3.62
C GLU A 171 -3.75 -18.20 -3.28
N HIS A 172 -2.71 -17.46 -2.91
CA HIS A 172 -2.80 -16.06 -2.50
C HIS A 172 -2.53 -15.08 -3.67
N SER A 173 -2.00 -15.58 -4.79
CA SER A 173 -1.66 -14.76 -5.97
C SER A 173 -2.82 -14.73 -6.96
N GLY A 174 -3.54 -13.61 -7.03
CA GLY A 174 -4.73 -13.46 -7.84
C GLY A 174 -4.49 -13.67 -9.32
N VAL A 175 -3.37 -13.18 -9.86
CA VAL A 175 -2.97 -13.40 -11.25
C VAL A 175 -2.65 -14.86 -11.57
N LEU A 176 -2.04 -15.59 -10.63
CA LEU A 176 -1.70 -17.00 -10.84
C LEU A 176 -2.93 -17.90 -10.69
N VAL A 177 -3.84 -17.57 -9.77
CA VAL A 177 -5.15 -18.23 -9.65
C VAL A 177 -5.97 -17.97 -10.91
N PHE A 178 -6.03 -16.73 -11.41
CA PHE A 178 -6.71 -16.41 -12.68
C PHE A 178 -6.11 -17.19 -13.85
N LEU A 179 -4.78 -17.21 -13.97
CA LEU A 179 -4.07 -17.96 -15.01
C LEU A 179 -4.34 -19.47 -14.93
N ARG A 180 -4.42 -20.05 -13.72
CA ARG A 180 -4.81 -21.44 -13.51
C ARG A 180 -6.22 -21.70 -14.05
N VAL A 181 -7.19 -20.85 -13.69
CA VAL A 181 -8.59 -20.99 -14.14
C VAL A 181 -8.69 -20.87 -15.66
N VAL A 182 -8.08 -19.84 -16.24
CA VAL A 182 -8.03 -19.62 -17.71
C VAL A 182 -7.40 -20.82 -18.41
N ARG A 183 -6.31 -21.35 -17.87
CA ARG A 183 -5.65 -22.54 -18.42
C ARG A 183 -6.58 -23.75 -18.40
N SER A 184 -7.25 -24.03 -17.28
CA SER A 184 -8.20 -25.14 -17.18
C SER A 184 -9.35 -24.98 -18.19
N LEU A 185 -9.82 -23.75 -18.42
CA LEU A 185 -10.77 -23.44 -19.47
C LEU A 185 -10.23 -23.81 -20.86
N VAL A 186 -9.05 -23.33 -21.22
CA VAL A 186 -8.42 -23.65 -22.53
C VAL A 186 -8.23 -25.15 -22.71
N GLU A 187 -7.72 -25.85 -21.70
CA GLU A 187 -7.52 -27.31 -21.74
C GLU A 187 -8.86 -28.03 -21.96
N SER A 188 -9.95 -27.56 -21.33
CA SER A 188 -11.28 -28.14 -21.50
C SER A 188 -11.87 -27.90 -22.89
N TYR A 189 -11.68 -26.71 -23.48
CA TYR A 189 -12.21 -26.39 -24.82
C TYR A 189 -11.42 -27.04 -25.96
N THR A 190 -10.11 -27.18 -25.78
CA THR A 190 -9.22 -27.66 -26.86
C THR A 190 -8.92 -29.15 -26.77
N ASN A 191 -9.15 -29.78 -25.61
CA ASN A 191 -8.64 -31.10 -25.26
C ASN A 191 -7.09 -31.21 -25.37
N ILE A 192 -6.38 -30.08 -25.37
CA ILE A 192 -4.92 -30.03 -25.40
C ILE A 192 -4.44 -29.68 -24.00
N ARG A 193 -3.65 -30.58 -23.40
CA ARG A 193 -3.01 -30.32 -22.11
C ARG A 193 -1.90 -29.29 -22.30
N LEU A 194 -1.99 -28.18 -21.58
CA LEU A 194 -0.95 -27.16 -21.61
C LEU A 194 0.23 -27.61 -20.74
N GLY A 195 1.45 -27.15 -21.04
CA GLY A 195 2.65 -27.47 -20.24
C GLY A 195 2.67 -26.75 -18.90
N THR A 196 3.49 -27.17 -17.94
CA THR A 196 3.67 -26.46 -16.65
C THR A 196 4.21 -25.05 -16.85
N ILE A 197 3.83 -24.12 -15.97
CA ILE A 197 4.36 -22.77 -15.96
C ILE A 197 5.49 -22.74 -14.94
N GLU A 198 6.70 -22.49 -15.41
CA GLU A 198 7.84 -22.30 -14.52
C GLU A 198 7.75 -20.92 -13.89
N LEU A 199 7.70 -20.89 -12.56
CA LEU A 199 7.72 -19.67 -11.77
C LEU A 199 9.09 -19.52 -11.10
N PRO A 200 9.50 -18.29 -10.75
CA PRO A 200 10.83 -18.08 -10.19
C PRO A 200 10.95 -18.72 -8.81
N LYS A 201 12.04 -19.48 -8.61
CA LYS A 201 12.30 -20.25 -7.38
C LYS A 201 12.48 -19.36 -6.14
N ASP A 202 12.90 -18.11 -6.34
CA ASP A 202 13.04 -17.12 -5.28
C ASP A 202 11.69 -16.53 -4.82
N GLY A 203 10.59 -16.84 -5.53
CA GLY A 203 9.27 -16.32 -5.27
C GLY A 203 9.06 -14.88 -5.73
N SER A 204 9.91 -14.33 -6.60
CA SER A 204 9.82 -12.92 -7.03
C SER A 204 8.42 -12.54 -7.52
N ALA A 205 7.76 -11.62 -6.81
CA ALA A 205 6.45 -11.08 -7.16
C ALA A 205 6.43 -10.48 -8.56
N LYS A 206 7.43 -9.63 -8.87
CA LYS A 206 7.55 -8.91 -10.15
C LYS A 206 7.75 -9.86 -11.34
N LEU A 207 8.63 -10.86 -11.19
CA LEU A 207 8.89 -11.80 -12.26
C LEU A 207 7.69 -12.73 -12.48
N SER A 208 7.04 -13.17 -11.40
CA SER A 208 5.83 -14.00 -11.48
C SER A 208 4.68 -13.28 -12.16
N GLN A 209 4.46 -12.02 -11.80
CA GLN A 209 3.50 -11.12 -12.45
C GLN A 209 3.79 -10.98 -13.96
N SER A 210 5.05 -10.74 -14.34
CA SER A 210 5.45 -10.62 -15.75
C SER A 210 5.20 -11.91 -16.53
N ILE A 211 5.62 -13.07 -16.00
CA ILE A 211 5.38 -14.38 -16.62
C ILE A 211 3.89 -14.62 -16.81
N ALA A 212 3.10 -14.38 -15.77
CA ALA A 212 1.66 -14.62 -15.82
C ALA A 212 0.97 -13.72 -16.85
N ARG A 213 1.32 -12.42 -16.89
CA ARG A 213 0.81 -11.47 -17.87
C ARG A 213 1.10 -11.92 -19.30
N THR A 214 2.36 -12.25 -19.62
CA THR A 214 2.74 -12.69 -20.97
C THR A 214 2.01 -13.96 -21.39
N LYS A 215 1.76 -14.89 -20.46
CA LYS A 215 0.97 -16.10 -20.76
C LYS A 215 -0.49 -15.77 -21.03
N LEU A 216 -1.10 -14.89 -20.22
CA LEU A 216 -2.46 -14.44 -20.41
C LEU A 216 -2.63 -13.73 -21.76
N GLU A 217 -1.76 -12.80 -22.10
CA GLU A 217 -1.78 -12.10 -23.41
C GLU A 217 -1.71 -13.11 -24.56
N LYS A 218 -0.78 -14.07 -24.50
CA LYS A 218 -0.69 -15.14 -25.50
C LYS A 218 -1.97 -15.97 -25.60
N TYR A 219 -2.63 -16.28 -24.47
CA TYR A 219 -3.91 -16.99 -24.50
C TYR A 219 -5.03 -16.13 -25.09
N ALA A 220 -5.05 -14.83 -24.81
CA ALA A 220 -6.02 -13.91 -25.39
C ALA A 220 -5.88 -13.80 -26.92
N ASP A 221 -4.65 -13.87 -27.44
CA ASP A 221 -4.37 -13.85 -28.88
C ASP A 221 -4.78 -15.15 -29.59
N VAL A 222 -4.53 -16.29 -28.95
CA VAL A 222 -4.75 -17.61 -29.55
C VAL A 222 -6.19 -18.09 -29.39
N TYR A 223 -6.88 -17.68 -28.31
CA TYR A 223 -8.20 -18.19 -27.95
C TYR A 223 -9.23 -17.04 -27.82
N PRO A 224 -9.89 -16.64 -28.93
CA PRO A 224 -10.84 -15.53 -28.94
C PRO A 224 -11.98 -15.64 -27.91
N ALA A 225 -12.43 -16.88 -27.63
CA ALA A 225 -13.54 -17.14 -26.70
C ALA A 225 -13.27 -16.68 -25.25
N ILE A 226 -12.00 -16.62 -24.83
CA ILE A 226 -11.60 -16.19 -23.48
C ILE A 226 -10.86 -14.84 -23.47
N SER A 227 -10.60 -14.29 -24.66
CA SER A 227 -9.83 -13.05 -24.85
C SER A 227 -10.44 -11.89 -24.08
N LYS A 228 -11.78 -11.73 -24.15
CA LYS A 228 -12.48 -10.66 -23.42
C LYS A 228 -12.31 -10.78 -21.90
N CYS A 229 -12.39 -12.00 -21.35
CA CYS A 229 -12.19 -12.23 -19.92
C CYS A 229 -10.78 -11.83 -19.48
N ILE A 230 -9.78 -12.22 -20.26
CA ILE A 230 -8.38 -11.89 -19.99
C ILE A 230 -8.15 -10.38 -20.06
N GLN A 231 -8.71 -9.70 -21.06
CA GLN A 231 -8.62 -8.24 -21.18
C GLN A 231 -9.22 -7.54 -19.96
N LEU A 232 -10.43 -7.92 -19.55
CA LEU A 232 -11.08 -7.38 -18.35
C LEU A 232 -10.20 -7.57 -17.10
N PHE A 233 -9.62 -8.76 -16.92
CA PHE A 233 -8.71 -9.02 -15.82
C PHE A 233 -7.46 -8.14 -15.93
N LEU A 234 -6.78 -8.07 -17.08
CA LEU A 234 -5.54 -7.30 -17.23
C LEU A 234 -5.76 -5.78 -17.07
N GLU A 235 -6.94 -5.29 -17.42
CA GLU A 235 -7.38 -3.90 -17.24
C GLU A 235 -7.76 -3.57 -15.78
N GLY A 236 -7.97 -4.58 -14.94
CA GLY A 236 -8.45 -4.40 -13.57
C GLY A 236 -9.94 -4.04 -13.49
N SER A 237 -10.75 -4.53 -14.43
CA SER A 237 -12.20 -4.29 -14.46
C SER A 237 -12.94 -5.13 -13.43
N SER A 238 -13.89 -4.51 -12.72
CA SER A 238 -14.81 -5.20 -11.80
C SER A 238 -15.69 -6.25 -12.47
N ASP A 239 -15.87 -6.18 -13.80
CA ASP A 239 -16.69 -7.13 -14.55
C ASP A 239 -16.01 -8.48 -14.77
N THR A 240 -14.73 -8.60 -14.41
CA THR A 240 -13.92 -9.81 -14.62
C THR A 240 -14.58 -11.05 -14.04
N ILE A 241 -15.01 -11.02 -12.77
CA ILE A 241 -15.62 -12.17 -12.10
C ILE A 241 -16.93 -12.55 -12.78
N HIS A 242 -17.80 -11.56 -13.01
CA HIS A 242 -19.10 -11.79 -13.65
C HIS A 242 -18.93 -12.45 -15.02
N HIS A 243 -17.99 -11.96 -15.84
CA HIS A 243 -17.72 -12.53 -17.15
C HIS A 243 -17.12 -13.94 -17.07
N LEU A 244 -16.20 -14.18 -16.14
CA LEU A 244 -15.56 -15.48 -15.95
C LEU A 244 -16.55 -16.56 -15.49
N GLU A 245 -17.53 -16.21 -14.66
CA GLU A 245 -18.56 -17.15 -14.18
C GLU A 245 -19.49 -17.68 -15.28
N PHE A 246 -19.67 -16.95 -16.39
CA PHE A 246 -20.38 -17.50 -17.55
C PHE A 246 -19.60 -18.59 -18.27
N LEU A 247 -18.27 -18.60 -18.13
CA LEU A 247 -17.38 -19.52 -18.80
C LEU A 247 -17.08 -20.76 -17.93
N VAL A 248 -16.93 -20.56 -16.62
CA VAL A 248 -16.53 -21.62 -15.69
C VAL A 248 -17.09 -21.40 -14.29
N PRO A 249 -17.55 -22.46 -13.58
CA PRO A 249 -17.89 -22.34 -12.17
C PRO A 249 -16.63 -22.02 -11.35
N LEU A 250 -16.70 -20.97 -10.53
CA LEU A 250 -15.62 -20.55 -9.64
C LEU A 250 -15.91 -20.95 -8.20
N THR A 251 -14.89 -21.45 -7.49
CA THR A 251 -15.01 -21.63 -6.04
C THR A 251 -15.06 -20.26 -5.34
N PRO A 252 -15.58 -20.18 -4.09
CA PRO A 252 -15.53 -18.94 -3.32
C PRO A 252 -14.12 -18.37 -3.18
N TRP A 253 -13.10 -19.23 -3.10
CA TRP A 253 -11.71 -18.80 -3.02
C TRP A 253 -11.19 -18.26 -4.34
N ASP A 254 -11.48 -18.90 -5.46
CA ASP A 254 -11.08 -18.39 -6.78
C ASP A 254 -11.65 -16.98 -6.99
N LYS A 255 -12.93 -16.78 -6.65
CA LYS A 255 -13.56 -15.45 -6.72
C LYS A 255 -12.80 -14.43 -5.89
N LEU A 256 -12.48 -14.77 -4.64
CA LEU A 256 -11.79 -13.87 -3.73
C LEU A 256 -10.38 -13.52 -4.23
N ALA A 257 -9.56 -14.53 -4.55
CA ALA A 257 -8.19 -14.33 -5.02
C ALA A 257 -8.15 -13.56 -6.35
N ILE A 258 -9.01 -13.89 -7.31
CA ILE A 258 -9.08 -13.18 -8.59
C ILE A 258 -9.55 -11.73 -8.36
N SER A 259 -10.53 -11.49 -7.48
CA SER A 259 -10.98 -10.13 -7.15
C SER A 259 -9.85 -9.30 -6.53
N CYS A 260 -9.06 -9.89 -5.63
CA CYS A 260 -7.87 -9.26 -5.08
C CYS A 260 -6.82 -8.97 -6.18
N GLY A 261 -6.64 -9.90 -7.12
CA GLY A 261 -5.79 -9.71 -8.30
C GLY A 261 -6.25 -8.55 -9.17
N VAL A 262 -7.55 -8.46 -9.47
CA VAL A 262 -8.19 -7.41 -10.30
C VAL A 262 -7.94 -6.02 -9.72
N VAL A 263 -8.15 -5.82 -8.42
CA VAL A 263 -7.97 -4.50 -7.79
C VAL A 263 -6.49 -4.07 -7.79
N ALA A 264 -5.56 -5.01 -7.78
CA ALA A 264 -4.13 -4.74 -7.84
C ALA A 264 -3.63 -4.33 -9.24
N ARG A 265 -4.39 -4.61 -10.31
CA ARG A 265 -3.91 -4.44 -11.69
C ARG A 265 -3.53 -3.02 -12.03
N LYS A 266 -4.31 -2.04 -11.55
CA LYS A 266 -4.03 -0.61 -11.79
C LYS A 266 -2.62 -0.24 -11.35
N ARG A 267 -2.18 -0.71 -10.18
CA ARG A 267 -0.84 -0.41 -9.65
C ARG A 267 0.25 -1.22 -10.38
N TRP A 268 -0.05 -2.41 -10.87
CA TRP A 268 0.88 -3.18 -11.72
C TRP A 268 1.06 -2.59 -13.13
N ASN A 269 0.02 -1.96 -13.67
CA ASN A 269 0.04 -1.30 -14.97
C ASN A 269 0.54 0.15 -14.90
N ARG A 270 1.07 0.56 -13.74
CA ARG A 270 1.50 1.93 -13.47
C ARG A 270 2.65 2.33 -14.40
N SER A 271 2.46 3.42 -15.13
CA SER A 271 3.52 4.04 -15.93
C SER A 271 4.59 4.68 -15.03
N PRO A 272 5.82 4.86 -15.53
CA PRO A 272 6.82 5.66 -14.84
C PRO A 272 6.25 7.02 -14.39
N LEU A 273 6.68 7.48 -13.21
CA LEU A 273 6.19 8.73 -12.61
C LEU A 273 6.35 9.92 -13.58
N TRP A 274 7.51 10.03 -14.24
CA TRP A 274 7.78 11.14 -15.15
C TRP A 274 6.85 11.14 -16.38
N GLU A 275 6.56 9.97 -16.97
CA GLU A 275 5.64 9.85 -18.10
C GLU A 275 4.22 10.23 -17.68
N THR A 276 3.84 9.85 -16.46
CA THR A 276 2.54 10.19 -15.89
C THR A 276 2.42 11.69 -15.67
N ILE A 277 3.45 12.34 -15.11
CA ILE A 277 3.50 13.80 -14.90
C ILE A 277 3.32 14.54 -16.23
N GLU A 278 4.08 14.17 -17.26
CA GLU A 278 3.96 14.82 -18.58
C GLU A 278 2.59 14.59 -19.22
N SER A 279 2.00 13.40 -19.02
CA SER A 279 0.64 13.12 -19.48
C SER A 279 -0.39 13.98 -18.74
N ILE A 280 -0.27 14.16 -17.42
CA ILE A 280 -1.16 15.05 -16.64
C ILE A 280 -1.05 16.48 -17.15
N ARG A 281 0.17 16.99 -17.38
CA ARG A 281 0.40 18.33 -17.92
C ARG A 281 -0.23 18.55 -19.31
N SER A 282 -0.36 17.49 -20.10
CA SER A 282 -1.02 17.56 -21.42
C SER A 282 -2.55 17.61 -21.33
N ILE A 283 -3.13 17.19 -20.20
CA ILE A 283 -4.58 17.11 -19.97
C ILE A 283 -5.08 18.34 -19.21
N LEU A 284 -4.34 18.75 -18.17
CA LEU A 284 -4.72 19.89 -17.35
C LEU A 284 -4.35 21.20 -18.06
N PRO A 285 -5.26 22.20 -18.10
CA PRO A 285 -4.97 23.47 -18.76
C PRO A 285 -3.74 24.18 -18.16
N ALA A 286 -2.82 24.61 -19.02
CA ALA A 286 -1.55 25.21 -18.61
C ALA A 286 -1.68 26.65 -18.10
N ASP A 287 -2.79 27.32 -18.40
CA ASP A 287 -3.12 28.68 -17.94
C ASP A 287 -3.73 28.70 -16.54
N LEU A 288 -4.12 27.55 -16.00
CA LEU A 288 -4.62 27.42 -14.64
C LEU A 288 -3.48 27.35 -13.61
N GLN A 289 -3.78 27.84 -12.41
CA GLN A 289 -2.85 27.88 -11.30
C GLN A 289 -2.88 26.56 -10.51
N TRP A 290 -2.00 25.63 -10.87
CA TRP A 290 -1.83 24.34 -10.20
C TRP A 290 -0.37 23.88 -10.25
N ILE A 291 0.02 23.05 -9.28
CA ILE A 291 1.40 22.56 -9.11
C ILE A 291 1.42 21.13 -8.57
N PHE A 292 2.41 20.33 -8.96
CA PHE A 292 2.70 19.07 -8.29
C PHE A 292 3.31 19.32 -6.92
N SER A 293 2.91 18.52 -5.94
CA SER A 293 3.26 18.69 -4.53
C SER A 293 3.56 17.33 -3.88
N GLY A 294 3.78 17.35 -2.56
CA GLY A 294 3.93 16.17 -1.74
C GLY A 294 5.10 15.29 -2.18
N SER A 295 4.86 13.97 -2.17
CA SER A 295 5.92 13.00 -2.45
C SER A 295 6.37 12.98 -3.92
N ALA A 296 5.48 13.29 -4.86
CA ALA A 296 5.81 13.43 -6.27
C ALA A 296 6.77 14.62 -6.49
N ALA A 297 6.48 15.79 -5.92
CA ALA A 297 7.37 16.95 -6.01
C ALA A 297 8.74 16.66 -5.36
N LEU A 298 8.76 16.06 -4.17
CA LEU A 298 9.99 15.63 -3.51
C LEU A 298 10.82 14.68 -4.38
N THR A 299 10.16 13.70 -5.02
CA THR A 299 10.83 12.76 -5.94
C THR A 299 11.44 13.49 -7.13
N MET A 300 10.76 14.49 -7.68
CA MET A 300 11.28 15.33 -8.77
C MET A 300 12.47 16.20 -8.34
N HIS A 301 12.55 16.58 -7.07
CA HIS A 301 13.72 17.22 -6.46
C HIS A 301 14.87 16.24 -6.14
N GLY A 302 14.68 14.93 -6.38
CA GLY A 302 15.67 13.89 -6.12
C GLY A 302 15.62 13.33 -4.69
N PHE A 303 14.58 13.65 -3.92
CA PHE A 303 14.38 13.14 -2.58
C PHE A 303 13.54 11.86 -2.60
N LYS A 304 14.08 10.76 -2.06
CA LYS A 304 13.34 9.51 -1.94
C LYS A 304 12.46 9.55 -0.70
N CYS A 305 11.15 9.55 -0.87
CA CYS A 305 10.20 9.49 0.24
C CYS A 305 9.04 8.52 -0.04
N LYS A 306 8.38 8.11 1.05
CA LYS A 306 7.10 7.40 1.04
C LYS A 306 6.08 8.23 1.84
N PRO A 307 4.76 8.18 1.53
CA PRO A 307 4.15 7.45 0.41
C PRO A 307 4.62 7.98 -0.95
N ASN A 308 4.37 7.23 -2.01
CA ASN A 308 4.73 7.58 -3.39
C ASN A 308 3.43 7.77 -4.18
N ASP A 309 2.79 8.89 -3.89
CA ASP A 309 1.51 9.40 -4.40
C ASP A 309 1.74 10.63 -5.31
N ILE A 310 0.72 11.00 -6.10
CA ILE A 310 0.76 12.23 -6.92
C ILE A 310 -0.26 13.18 -6.33
N ASP A 311 0.23 14.21 -5.66
CA ASP A 311 -0.57 15.30 -5.13
C ASP A 311 -0.44 16.53 -6.02
N ILE A 312 -1.56 17.21 -6.26
CA ILE A 312 -1.61 18.48 -7.00
C ILE A 312 -2.34 19.48 -6.13
N TRP A 313 -1.66 20.57 -5.78
CA TRP A 313 -2.32 21.74 -5.21
C TRP A 313 -2.76 22.66 -6.34
N CYS A 314 -3.87 23.35 -6.15
CA CYS A 314 -4.35 24.34 -7.10
C CYS A 314 -5.06 25.51 -6.43
N SER A 315 -5.22 26.61 -7.16
CA SER A 315 -6.06 27.71 -6.72
C SER A 315 -7.54 27.32 -6.78
N LYS A 316 -8.41 28.09 -6.13
CA LYS A 316 -9.85 27.80 -6.10
C LYS A 316 -10.48 27.75 -7.49
N ASP A 317 -10.10 28.68 -8.37
CA ASP A 317 -10.64 28.75 -9.73
C ASP A 317 -10.12 27.60 -10.59
N ALA A 318 -8.82 27.27 -10.43
CA ALA A 318 -8.22 26.11 -11.08
C ALA A 318 -8.90 24.80 -10.65
N PHE A 319 -9.18 24.62 -9.36
CA PHE A 319 -9.87 23.43 -8.85
C PHE A 319 -11.24 23.20 -9.52
N GLN A 320 -12.06 24.25 -9.63
CA GLN A 320 -13.37 24.15 -10.30
C GLN A 320 -13.22 23.82 -11.79
N ALA A 321 -12.29 24.48 -12.48
CA ALA A 321 -12.05 24.23 -13.91
C ALA A 321 -11.53 22.81 -14.17
N ILE A 322 -10.60 22.31 -13.36
CA ILE A 322 -10.07 20.96 -13.45
C ILE A 322 -11.17 19.91 -13.23
N GLY A 323 -12.03 20.09 -12.22
CA GLY A 323 -13.17 19.19 -11.99
C GLY A 323 -14.08 19.07 -13.21
N ASN A 324 -14.35 20.20 -13.89
CA ASN A 324 -15.14 20.21 -15.13
C ASN A 324 -14.43 19.52 -16.29
N VAL A 325 -13.11 19.73 -16.46
CA VAL A 325 -12.31 19.09 -17.51
C VAL A 325 -12.28 17.58 -17.35
N LEU A 326 -12.12 17.09 -16.11
CA LEU A 326 -12.04 15.66 -15.82
C LEU A 326 -13.42 14.99 -15.73
N GLY A 327 -14.48 15.76 -15.51
CA GLY A 327 -15.83 15.23 -15.29
C GLY A 327 -15.93 14.40 -14.00
N ILE A 328 -15.15 14.76 -12.97
CA ILE A 328 -15.07 14.02 -11.70
C ILE A 328 -15.71 14.85 -10.60
N GLU A 329 -16.50 14.19 -9.75
CA GLU A 329 -17.12 14.80 -8.59
C GLU A 329 -16.09 15.17 -7.52
N LYS A 330 -16.22 16.37 -6.98
CA LYS A 330 -15.45 16.84 -5.83
C LYS A 330 -16.03 16.27 -4.54
N THR A 331 -15.18 15.96 -3.59
CA THR A 331 -15.57 15.40 -2.28
C THR A 331 -15.00 16.23 -1.14
N PRO A 332 -15.68 16.32 0.02
CA PRO A 332 -15.13 16.99 1.19
C PRO A 332 -13.80 16.36 1.59
N TYR A 333 -12.84 17.21 1.96
CA TYR A 333 -11.53 16.81 2.40
C TYR A 333 -11.16 17.54 3.67
N SER A 334 -10.58 16.80 4.61
CA SER A 334 -10.12 17.34 5.89
C SER A 334 -8.81 16.71 6.28
N VAL A 335 -7.86 17.53 6.70
CA VAL A 335 -6.54 17.09 7.16
C VAL A 335 -6.10 17.99 8.30
N ALA A 336 -5.62 17.40 9.39
CA ALA A 336 -5.37 18.12 10.63
C ALA A 336 -6.58 18.97 11.06
N ASN A 337 -6.42 20.29 11.21
CA ASN A 337 -7.48 21.25 11.50
C ASN A 337 -7.97 22.01 10.25
N LEU A 338 -7.62 21.54 9.06
CA LEU A 338 -7.91 22.18 7.79
C LEU A 338 -9.05 21.47 7.06
N GLN A 339 -9.86 22.25 6.33
CA GLN A 339 -11.01 21.79 5.57
C GLN A 339 -10.92 22.28 4.12
N GLY A 340 -11.37 21.47 3.18
CA GLY A 340 -11.41 21.80 1.76
C GLY A 340 -12.14 20.75 0.94
N GLU A 341 -11.78 20.64 -0.33
CA GLU A 341 -12.31 19.67 -1.27
C GLU A 341 -11.17 18.95 -1.99
N VAL A 342 -11.42 17.71 -2.41
CA VAL A 342 -10.49 16.91 -3.21
C VAL A 342 -11.18 16.28 -4.42
N ILE A 343 -10.47 16.24 -5.53
CA ILE A 343 -10.80 15.44 -6.72
C ILE A 343 -9.79 14.28 -6.76
N LYS A 344 -10.30 13.05 -6.74
CA LYS A 344 -9.48 11.84 -6.89
C LYS A 344 -9.59 11.31 -8.31
N TRP A 345 -8.47 11.30 -9.02
CA TRP A 345 -8.42 10.92 -10.42
C TRP A 345 -7.45 9.77 -10.64
N TRP A 346 -7.91 8.69 -11.28
CA TRP A 346 -7.06 7.57 -11.67
C TRP A 346 -6.48 7.80 -13.06
N HIS A 347 -5.15 7.92 -13.17
CA HIS A 347 -4.46 8.18 -14.42
C HIS A 347 -3.15 7.40 -14.53
N CYS A 348 -2.90 6.71 -15.65
CA CYS A 348 -1.69 5.90 -15.88
C CYS A 348 -1.30 4.95 -14.72
N GLY A 349 -2.29 4.40 -14.00
CA GLY A 349 -2.07 3.53 -12.83
C GLY A 349 -1.65 4.26 -11.55
N TRP A 350 -1.76 5.59 -11.52
CA TRP A 350 -1.64 6.43 -10.34
C TRP A 350 -3.02 6.90 -9.87
N GLU A 351 -3.18 7.03 -8.57
CA GLU A 351 -4.21 7.87 -7.98
C GLU A 351 -3.59 9.25 -7.84
N VAL A 352 -4.24 10.24 -8.44
CA VAL A 352 -3.86 11.65 -8.44
C VAL A 352 -4.86 12.37 -7.53
N GLU A 353 -4.38 12.95 -6.45
CA GLU A 353 -5.20 13.77 -5.56
C GLU A 353 -5.00 15.23 -5.92
N ILE A 354 -6.06 15.87 -6.40
CA ILE A 354 -6.07 17.30 -6.70
C ILE A 354 -6.80 17.98 -5.56
N VAL A 355 -6.12 18.85 -4.82
CA VAL A 355 -6.60 19.44 -3.57
C VAL A 355 -6.92 20.92 -3.79
N SER A 356 -8.09 21.35 -3.33
CA SER A 356 -8.45 22.77 -3.30
C SER A 356 -7.60 23.51 -2.27
N PRO A 357 -7.63 24.86 -2.24
CA PRO A 357 -7.17 25.57 -1.07
C PRO A 357 -7.89 25.06 0.19
N LEU A 358 -7.13 24.87 1.26
CA LEU A 358 -7.58 24.43 2.56
C LEU A 358 -7.76 25.62 3.49
N ILE A 359 -8.73 25.56 4.38
CA ILE A 359 -9.01 26.63 5.34
C ILE A 359 -9.01 26.09 6.77
N ASN A 360 -8.36 26.81 7.69
CA ASN A 360 -8.41 26.48 9.12
C ASN A 360 -9.63 27.16 9.80
N ALA A 361 -9.87 26.84 11.07
CA ALA A 361 -10.96 27.43 11.85
C ALA A 361 -10.84 28.96 12.07
N GLU A 362 -9.62 29.50 11.93
CA GLU A 362 -9.30 30.92 12.09
C GLU A 362 -9.45 31.70 10.76
N GLY A 363 -9.76 31.01 9.66
CA GLY A 363 -9.93 31.60 8.33
C GLY A 363 -8.65 31.73 7.52
N THR A 364 -7.51 31.25 8.01
CA THR A 364 -6.26 31.15 7.24
C THR A 364 -6.46 30.16 6.09
N VAL A 365 -6.17 30.61 4.87
CA VAL A 365 -6.24 29.80 3.66
C VAL A 365 -4.83 29.36 3.28
N ILE A 366 -4.65 28.06 3.15
CA ILE A 366 -3.42 27.44 2.66
C ILE A 366 -3.73 26.92 1.26
N GLY A 367 -2.88 27.23 0.28
CA GLY A 367 -3.15 26.88 -1.11
C GLY A 367 -2.13 27.47 -2.06
N VAL A 368 -2.33 27.22 -3.35
CA VAL A 368 -1.49 27.82 -4.40
C VAL A 368 -1.77 29.32 -4.48
N ASP A 369 -0.76 30.10 -4.11
CA ASP A 369 -0.76 31.56 -4.22
C ASP A 369 0.29 32.06 -5.21
N ALA A 370 0.34 33.39 -5.42
CA ALA A 370 1.26 34.00 -6.37
C ALA A 370 2.74 33.81 -6.00
N GLN A 371 3.07 33.72 -4.71
CA GLN A 371 4.45 33.54 -4.25
C GLN A 371 4.90 32.09 -4.48
N MET A 372 4.05 31.13 -4.14
CA MET A 372 4.28 29.70 -4.40
C MET A 372 4.48 29.45 -5.90
N LEU A 373 3.64 30.06 -6.75
CA LEU A 373 3.81 30.01 -8.20
C LEU A 373 5.13 30.64 -8.67
N ALA A 374 5.54 31.77 -8.10
CA ALA A 374 6.81 32.42 -8.44
C ALA A 374 8.03 31.57 -8.04
N GLN A 375 7.92 30.76 -6.99
CA GLN A 375 8.97 29.84 -6.55
C GLN A 375 8.95 28.50 -7.27
N THR A 376 7.88 28.17 -8.01
CA THR A 376 7.83 26.93 -8.76
C THR A 376 8.88 26.89 -9.85
N ASN A 377 9.48 25.72 -10.05
CA ASN A 377 10.35 25.52 -11.19
C ASN A 377 9.51 25.56 -12.48
N PRO A 378 9.70 26.53 -13.38
CA PRO A 378 8.82 26.73 -14.53
C PRO A 378 8.86 25.56 -15.53
N ASN A 379 9.94 24.76 -15.52
CA ASN A 379 10.04 23.58 -16.38
C ASN A 379 9.36 22.34 -15.78
N ARG A 380 9.16 22.32 -14.46
CA ARG A 380 8.68 21.14 -13.72
C ARG A 380 7.31 21.32 -13.08
N GLN A 381 6.85 22.57 -12.91
CA GLN A 381 5.56 22.90 -12.28
C GLN A 381 5.40 22.21 -10.91
N THR A 382 6.47 22.23 -10.13
CA THR A 382 6.57 21.60 -8.81
C THR A 382 6.65 22.64 -7.73
N GLU A 383 6.03 22.34 -6.59
CA GLU A 383 6.22 23.02 -5.33
C GLU A 383 7.71 23.15 -4.95
N SER A 384 8.05 24.27 -4.31
CA SER A 384 9.39 24.55 -3.81
C SER A 384 9.73 23.66 -2.61
N ILE A 385 11.01 23.54 -2.25
CA ILE A 385 11.42 22.73 -1.09
C ILE A 385 10.94 23.39 0.20
N GLU A 386 10.92 24.72 0.21
CA GLU A 386 10.50 25.59 1.30
C GLU A 386 9.01 25.43 1.58
N ASP A 387 8.17 25.50 0.55
CA ASP A 387 6.72 25.30 0.69
C ASP A 387 6.40 23.87 1.13
N LEU A 388 7.11 22.85 0.59
CA LEU A 388 6.99 21.46 1.05
C LEU A 388 7.32 21.29 2.54
N VAL A 389 8.37 21.94 3.03
CA VAL A 389 8.73 21.91 4.46
C VAL A 389 7.64 22.60 5.29
N ALA A 390 7.16 23.77 4.85
CA ALA A 390 6.10 24.49 5.53
C ALA A 390 4.80 23.66 5.59
N GLU A 391 4.42 22.98 4.50
CA GLU A 391 3.25 22.11 4.43
C GLU A 391 3.35 20.99 5.48
N LEU A 392 4.48 20.28 5.51
CA LEU A 392 4.71 19.18 6.45
C LEU A 392 4.67 19.65 7.91
N LEU A 393 5.33 20.77 8.22
CA LEU A 393 5.34 21.33 9.59
C LEU A 393 3.97 21.84 10.03
N LEU A 394 3.12 22.26 9.09
CA LEU A 394 1.76 22.71 9.36
C LEU A 394 0.81 21.53 9.58
N LEU A 395 0.81 20.58 8.64
CA LEU A 395 -0.12 19.45 8.61
C LEU A 395 0.16 18.44 9.74
N ARG A 396 1.43 18.21 10.07
CA ARG A 396 1.87 17.36 11.21
C ARG A 396 1.15 16.01 11.25
N ARG A 397 0.98 15.38 10.10
CA ARG A 397 0.33 14.08 10.04
C ARG A 397 1.14 13.07 10.88
N PRO A 398 0.48 12.18 11.63
CA PRO A 398 1.15 11.08 12.31
C PRO A 398 1.52 9.97 11.32
N GLU A 399 2.06 8.85 11.81
CA GLU A 399 2.28 7.63 11.01
C GLU A 399 1.04 7.28 10.17
N PRO A 400 1.19 6.88 8.88
CA PRO A 400 2.42 6.64 8.13
C PRO A 400 3.06 7.91 7.51
N LYS A 401 2.43 9.07 7.67
CA LYS A 401 2.89 10.35 7.11
C LYS A 401 3.59 11.16 8.19
N THR A 402 4.68 10.65 8.78
CA THR A 402 5.47 11.34 9.83
C THR A 402 6.06 12.68 9.34
N ASP A 403 5.22 13.70 9.26
CA ASP A 403 5.54 14.91 8.53
C ASP A 403 6.69 15.67 9.18
N LEU A 404 6.73 15.73 10.53
CA LEU A 404 7.83 16.37 11.26
C LEU A 404 9.18 15.71 10.96
N LYS A 405 9.26 14.38 11.07
CA LYS A 405 10.47 13.62 10.77
C LYS A 405 10.90 13.81 9.32
N ARG A 406 9.93 13.87 8.40
CA ARG A 406 10.18 14.09 6.97
C ARG A 406 10.67 15.51 6.70
N ALA A 407 10.03 16.52 7.27
CA ALA A 407 10.43 17.92 7.17
C ALA A 407 11.87 18.11 7.65
N LEU A 408 12.22 17.56 8.82
CA LEU A 408 13.59 17.58 9.33
C LEU A 408 14.57 16.89 8.38
N SER A 409 14.21 15.71 7.85
CA SER A 409 15.07 15.01 6.87
C SER A 409 15.27 15.81 5.58
N ILE A 410 14.25 16.53 5.11
CA ILE A 410 14.33 17.39 3.92
C ILE A 410 15.23 18.58 4.22
N LEU A 411 15.01 19.28 5.34
CA LEU A 411 15.83 20.39 5.81
C LEU A 411 17.30 19.98 5.87
N THR A 412 17.63 18.86 6.53
CA THR A 412 19.02 18.37 6.60
C THR A 412 19.60 18.07 5.21
N THR A 413 18.80 17.50 4.31
CA THR A 413 19.27 17.08 2.97
C THR A 413 19.50 18.26 2.03
N PHE A 414 18.63 19.27 2.11
CA PHE A 414 18.62 20.41 1.19
C PHE A 414 19.03 21.72 1.84
N TRP A 415 19.56 21.70 3.06
CA TRP A 415 19.90 22.87 3.88
C TRP A 415 20.56 24.02 3.11
N GLU A 416 21.59 23.71 2.32
CA GLU A 416 22.39 24.68 1.57
C GLU A 416 21.66 25.26 0.34
N LYS A 417 20.55 24.65 -0.08
CA LYS A 417 19.75 25.06 -1.25
C LYS A 417 18.47 25.79 -0.88
N ILE A 418 18.13 25.81 0.40
CA ILE A 418 16.91 26.43 0.92
C ILE A 418 17.09 27.95 0.99
N ASP A 419 16.09 28.68 0.50
CA ASP A 419 15.91 30.10 0.80
C ASP A 419 15.29 30.22 2.20
N HIS A 420 16.16 30.44 3.19
CA HIS A 420 15.77 30.54 4.60
C HIS A 420 14.90 31.75 4.89
N ASP A 421 15.07 32.86 4.15
CA ASP A 421 14.25 34.06 4.32
C ASP A 421 12.83 33.80 3.80
N TYR A 422 12.70 33.18 2.63
CA TYR A 422 11.41 32.78 2.08
C TYR A 422 10.72 31.74 2.96
N LEU A 423 11.45 30.71 3.42
CA LEU A 423 10.90 29.69 4.32
C LEU A 423 10.39 30.33 5.61
N SER A 424 11.19 31.20 6.26
CA SER A 424 10.76 31.87 7.49
C SER A 424 9.52 32.74 7.27
N TRP A 425 9.44 33.45 6.14
CA TRP A 425 8.25 34.22 5.78
C TRP A 425 7.03 33.31 5.58
N ARG A 426 7.18 32.20 4.83
CA ARG A 426 6.11 31.24 4.54
C ARG A 426 5.57 30.58 5.81
N LEU A 427 6.46 30.16 6.71
CA LEU A 427 6.06 29.57 8.00
C LEU A 427 5.25 30.55 8.84
N SER A 428 5.63 31.84 8.85
CA SER A 428 4.86 32.89 9.53
C SER A 428 3.51 33.14 8.86
N GLU A 429 3.46 33.14 7.53
CA GLU A 429 2.23 33.40 6.77
C GLU A 429 1.18 32.30 6.97
N TRP A 430 1.62 31.03 7.02
CA TRP A 430 0.75 29.89 7.33
C TRP A 430 0.50 29.67 8.82
N ASN A 431 0.91 30.60 9.69
CA ASN A 431 0.74 30.52 11.14
C ASN A 431 1.31 29.20 11.73
N VAL A 432 2.45 28.74 11.23
CA VAL A 432 3.12 27.56 11.79
C VAL A 432 3.59 27.87 13.22
N PRO A 433 3.38 26.97 14.20
CA PRO A 433 3.78 27.22 15.58
C PRO A 433 5.26 27.60 15.73
N GLU A 434 5.55 28.64 16.53
CA GLU A 434 6.90 29.17 16.73
C GLU A 434 7.90 28.11 17.23
N SER A 435 7.43 27.12 18.00
CA SER A 435 8.26 25.98 18.44
C SER A 435 8.82 25.16 17.27
N LEU A 436 8.08 25.07 16.16
CA LEU A 436 8.48 24.35 14.96
C LEU A 436 9.33 25.21 14.03
N ILE A 437 9.06 26.52 13.98
CA ILE A 437 9.92 27.49 13.28
C ILE A 437 11.33 27.42 13.85
N LYS A 438 11.49 27.34 15.17
CA LYS A 438 12.82 27.20 15.80
C LYS A 438 13.58 25.94 15.37
N LEU A 439 12.90 24.89 14.90
CA LEU A 439 13.55 23.69 14.37
C LEU A 439 14.19 23.92 13.01
N THR A 440 13.79 24.98 12.29
CA THR A 440 14.38 25.34 10.99
C THR A 440 15.59 26.25 11.12
N ASP A 441 15.92 26.75 12.32
CA ASP A 441 16.97 27.75 12.54
C ASP A 441 18.36 27.15 12.85
N SER A 442 18.46 25.85 13.15
CA SER A 442 19.71 25.19 13.52
C SER A 442 19.93 23.91 12.72
N ARG A 443 21.07 23.84 12.03
CA ARG A 443 21.51 22.67 11.24
C ARG A 443 21.71 21.41 12.08
#